data_AF-A0A7W1CX10-F1
#
_entry.id   AF-A0A7W1CX10-F1
#
_cell.length_a   1.000
_cell.length_b   1.000
_cell.length_c   1.000
_cell.angle_alpha   90.00
_cell.angle_beta   90.00
_cell.angle_gamma   90.00
#
_symmetry.space_group_name_H-M   'P 1'
#
loop_
_entity.id
_entity.type
_entity.pdbx_description
1 polymer ?
#
loop_
_entity_poly.entity_id
_entity_poly.type
_entity_poly.pdbx_seq_one_letter_code
_entity_poly.pdbx_strand_id
1 'polypeptide(L)'
;MSKELEERMGPQEADRVRAAEAAEWADSQMNKVRSRYVELELELRVAIDEALQAAERELAPTDVTTEAVLLTTRMSEQDLIDSMDAAAGLGDVGVETIKLCLSMARRKDGYDLAIAHALELLPDLRDVYDDTILAAEEPDPNDEPGEKWEMFAAASPSPADLLWTGQHHDMNLTARMR
;
A
#
# COMPACT_ATOMS: atom_id res chain seq x y z
N MET A 1 -34.81 -23.07 2.97
CA MET A 1 -36.09 -23.60 2.42
C MET A 1 -36.87 -24.43 3.45
N SER A 2 -38.20 -24.31 3.51
CA SER A 2 -39.08 -25.24 4.25
C SER A 2 -39.22 -26.55 3.45
N LYS A 3 -39.16 -27.71 4.11
CA LYS A 3 -39.33 -29.05 3.48
C LYS A 3 -40.61 -29.16 2.63
N GLU A 4 -41.66 -28.43 2.96
CA GLU A 4 -42.94 -28.42 2.23
C GLU A 4 -42.87 -27.74 0.86
N LEU A 5 -41.85 -26.91 0.61
CA LEU A 5 -41.66 -26.19 -0.65
C LEU A 5 -40.86 -27.03 -1.68
N GLU A 6 -39.93 -27.85 -1.21
CA GLU A 6 -39.20 -28.84 -2.03
C GLU A 6 -40.13 -29.94 -2.55
N GLU A 7 -41.12 -30.39 -1.77
CA GLU A 7 -42.06 -31.45 -2.18
C GLU A 7 -43.07 -31.01 -3.26
N ARG A 8 -43.26 -29.71 -3.47
CA ARG A 8 -44.19 -29.16 -4.47
C ARG A 8 -43.52 -28.75 -5.79
N MET A 9 -42.20 -28.71 -5.83
CA MET A 9 -41.42 -28.30 -7.00
C MET A 9 -40.89 -29.52 -7.77
N GLY A 10 -40.77 -29.42 -9.10
CA GLY A 10 -40.11 -30.45 -9.88
C GLY A 10 -38.62 -30.56 -9.49
N PRO A 11 -37.95 -31.73 -9.63
CA PRO A 11 -36.54 -31.90 -9.25
C PRO A 11 -35.60 -30.85 -9.85
N GLN A 12 -35.86 -30.45 -11.10
CA GLN A 12 -35.09 -29.42 -11.81
C GLN A 12 -35.29 -28.01 -11.24
N GLU A 13 -36.46 -27.71 -10.69
CA GLU A 13 -36.74 -26.41 -10.06
C GLU A 13 -36.12 -26.35 -8.67
N ALA A 14 -36.15 -27.44 -7.91
CA ALA A 14 -35.49 -27.54 -6.61
C ALA A 14 -33.96 -27.38 -6.72
N ASP A 15 -33.34 -27.96 -7.77
CA ASP A 15 -31.92 -27.77 -8.06
C ASP A 15 -31.58 -26.32 -8.41
N ARG A 16 -32.43 -25.64 -9.20
CA ARG A 16 -32.25 -24.22 -9.54
C ARG A 16 -32.35 -23.31 -8.32
N VAL A 17 -33.30 -23.57 -7.43
CA VAL A 17 -33.43 -22.78 -6.19
C VAL A 17 -32.24 -23.00 -5.26
N ARG A 18 -31.77 -24.25 -5.08
CA ARG A 18 -30.56 -24.53 -4.30
C ARG A 18 -29.32 -23.88 -4.89
N ALA A 19 -29.17 -23.90 -6.21
CA ALA A 19 -28.07 -23.21 -6.89
C ALA A 19 -28.15 -21.68 -6.70
N ALA A 20 -29.34 -21.10 -6.75
CA ALA A 20 -29.54 -19.68 -6.49
C ALA A 20 -29.24 -19.29 -5.02
N GLU A 21 -29.71 -20.08 -4.05
CA GLU A 21 -29.40 -19.87 -2.62
C GLU A 21 -27.89 -19.99 -2.35
N ALA A 22 -27.21 -20.93 -3.00
CA ALA A 22 -25.76 -21.10 -2.88
C ALA A 22 -24.98 -19.92 -3.50
N ALA A 23 -25.43 -19.41 -4.65
CA ALA A 23 -24.84 -18.23 -5.29
C ALA A 23 -25.02 -16.97 -4.43
N GLU A 24 -26.22 -16.74 -3.89
CA GLU A 24 -26.50 -15.60 -3.00
C GLU A 24 -25.65 -15.66 -1.73
N TRP A 25 -25.49 -16.85 -1.14
CA TRP A 25 -24.61 -17.03 0.00
C TRP A 25 -23.14 -16.74 -0.33
N ALA A 26 -22.65 -17.24 -1.47
CA ALA A 26 -21.29 -17.00 -1.93
C ALA A 26 -21.03 -15.50 -2.16
N ASP A 27 -21.94 -14.81 -2.85
CA ASP A 27 -21.87 -13.36 -3.07
C ASP A 27 -21.85 -12.59 -1.74
N SER A 28 -22.69 -12.98 -0.78
CA SER A 28 -22.68 -12.40 0.57
C SER A 28 -21.34 -12.61 1.27
N GLN A 29 -20.71 -13.78 1.17
CA GLN A 29 -19.39 -14.01 1.77
C GLN A 29 -18.31 -13.19 1.06
N MET A 30 -18.30 -13.14 -0.27
CA MET A 30 -17.35 -12.35 -1.04
C MET A 30 -17.46 -10.86 -0.71
N ASN A 31 -18.68 -10.33 -0.58
CA ASN A 31 -18.90 -8.95 -0.18
C ASN A 31 -18.36 -8.66 1.22
N LYS A 32 -18.51 -9.58 2.18
CA LYS A 32 -17.93 -9.41 3.53
C LYS A 32 -16.41 -9.36 3.49
N VAL A 33 -15.78 -10.24 2.72
CA VAL A 33 -14.32 -10.26 2.62
C VAL A 33 -13.83 -9.00 1.90
N ARG A 34 -14.51 -8.56 0.84
CA ARG A 34 -14.23 -7.29 0.15
C ARG A 34 -14.33 -6.10 1.09
N SER A 35 -15.41 -5.99 1.86
CA SER A 35 -15.56 -4.91 2.85
C SER A 35 -14.41 -4.92 3.85
N ARG A 36 -14.04 -6.09 4.37
CA ARG A 36 -12.91 -6.20 5.30
C ARG A 36 -11.56 -5.86 4.66
N TYR A 37 -11.37 -6.22 3.39
CA TYR A 37 -10.17 -5.85 2.64
C TYR A 37 -10.04 -4.32 2.52
N VAL A 38 -11.12 -3.66 2.11
CA VAL A 38 -11.15 -2.19 1.97
C VAL A 38 -10.90 -1.50 3.31
N GLU A 39 -11.50 -1.99 4.40
CA GLU A 39 -11.22 -1.48 5.75
C GLU A 39 -9.73 -1.58 6.12
N LEU A 40 -9.12 -2.75 5.90
CA LEU A 40 -7.70 -2.96 6.20
C LEU A 40 -6.78 -2.09 5.33
N GLU A 41 -7.16 -1.87 4.07
CA GLU A 41 -6.41 -0.98 3.18
C GLU A 41 -6.45 0.47 3.65
N LEU A 42 -7.61 0.95 4.11
CA LEU A 42 -7.76 2.28 4.69
C LEU A 42 -6.98 2.40 6.01
N GLU A 43 -7.04 1.39 6.88
CA GLU A 43 -6.25 1.33 8.11
C GLU A 43 -4.74 1.41 7.80
N LEU A 44 -4.27 0.69 6.78
CA LEU A 44 -2.89 0.72 6.31
C LEU A 44 -2.48 2.09 5.80
N ARG A 45 -3.31 2.74 4.96
CA ARG A 45 -3.07 4.10 4.46
C ARG A 45 -2.88 5.10 5.60
N VAL A 46 -3.76 5.05 6.61
CA VAL A 46 -3.65 5.93 7.79
C VAL A 46 -2.36 5.66 8.55
N ALA A 47 -2.00 4.39 8.79
CA ALA A 47 -0.78 4.04 9.50
C ALA A 47 0.48 4.50 8.75
N ILE A 48 0.48 4.43 7.42
CA ILE A 48 1.58 4.90 6.57
C ILE A 48 1.68 6.42 6.60
N ASP A 49 0.56 7.14 6.50
CA ASP A 49 0.55 8.60 6.63
C ASP A 49 1.08 9.06 8.00
N GLU A 50 0.70 8.38 9.08
CA GLU A 50 1.20 8.67 10.42
C GLU A 50 2.71 8.41 10.55
N ALA A 51 3.20 7.30 9.99
CA ALA A 51 4.62 6.96 9.96
C ALA A 51 5.42 7.98 9.13
N LEU A 52 4.92 8.37 7.95
CA LEU A 52 5.52 9.40 7.11
C LEU A 52 5.62 10.74 7.82
N GLN A 53 4.56 11.17 8.52
CA GLN A 53 4.60 12.41 9.29
C GLN A 53 5.60 12.35 10.44
N ALA A 54 5.77 11.19 11.08
CA ALA A 54 6.76 11.00 12.14
C ALA A 54 8.18 11.09 11.56
N ALA A 55 8.45 10.39 10.46
CA ALA A 55 9.74 10.40 9.78
C ALA A 55 10.10 11.80 9.25
N GLU A 56 9.15 12.51 8.62
CA GLU A 56 9.36 13.89 8.16
C GLU A 56 9.68 14.85 9.32
N ARG A 57 9.05 14.68 10.49
CA ARG A 57 9.38 15.50 11.68
C ARG A 57 10.79 15.25 12.17
N GLU A 58 11.28 14.02 12.07
CA GLU A 58 12.63 13.66 12.51
C GLU A 58 13.70 14.16 11.53
N LEU A 59 13.42 14.09 10.23
CA LEU A 59 14.29 14.63 9.18
C LEU A 59 14.27 16.16 9.12
N ALA A 60 13.18 16.78 9.53
CA ALA A 60 13.03 18.23 9.49
C ALA A 60 13.98 18.90 10.51
N PRO A 61 14.62 20.03 10.11
CA PRO A 61 15.30 20.88 11.05
C PRO A 61 14.28 21.64 11.93
N THR A 62 14.63 21.85 13.19
CA THR A 62 13.77 22.38 14.25
C THR A 62 13.88 23.90 14.37
N ASP A 63 15.10 24.44 14.29
CA ASP A 63 15.40 25.85 14.54
C ASP A 63 16.04 26.52 13.31
N VAL A 64 15.23 26.75 12.27
CA VAL A 64 15.70 27.37 11.02
C VAL A 64 15.21 28.80 10.87
N THR A 65 16.13 29.69 10.49
CA THR A 65 15.80 31.07 10.12
C THR A 65 15.38 31.15 8.65
N THR A 66 14.49 32.09 8.32
CA THR A 66 14.06 32.34 6.93
C THR A 66 15.25 32.64 6.02
N GLU A 67 16.24 33.37 6.53
CA GLU A 67 17.49 33.69 5.83
C GLU A 67 18.27 32.44 5.47
N ALA A 68 18.39 31.48 6.40
CA ALA A 68 19.06 30.20 6.13
C ALA A 68 18.33 29.44 5.02
N VAL A 69 16.99 29.32 5.07
CA VAL A 69 16.21 28.65 4.02
C VAL A 69 16.44 29.29 2.65
N LEU A 70 16.38 30.63 2.58
CA LEU A 70 16.57 31.36 1.32
C LEU A 70 17.98 31.20 0.76
N LEU A 71 18.99 31.14 1.64
CA LEU A 71 20.38 30.90 1.24
C LEU A 71 20.53 29.47 0.70
N THR A 72 20.11 28.47 1.46
CA THR A 72 20.23 27.04 1.11
C THR A 72 19.46 26.68 -0.16
N THR A 73 18.34 27.35 -0.42
CA THR A 73 17.56 27.15 -1.65
C THR A 73 18.35 27.53 -2.91
N ARG A 74 19.31 28.47 -2.82
CA ARG A 74 20.10 28.95 -3.97
C ARG A 74 21.43 28.23 -4.15
N MET A 75 21.83 27.43 -3.17
CA MET A 75 23.10 26.71 -3.18
C MET A 75 23.09 25.60 -4.24
N SER A 76 24.24 25.40 -4.89
CA SER A 76 24.48 24.24 -5.74
C SER A 76 24.60 22.96 -4.90
N GLU A 77 24.59 21.79 -5.55
CA GLU A 77 24.79 20.52 -4.85
C GLU A 77 26.12 20.48 -4.08
N GLN A 78 27.20 20.97 -4.71
CA GLN A 78 28.51 21.06 -4.07
C GLN A 78 28.52 22.04 -2.90
N ASP A 79 27.87 23.21 -3.04
CA ASP A 79 27.78 24.18 -1.95
C ASP A 79 27.07 23.58 -0.72
N LEU A 80 26.05 22.73 -0.93
CA LEU A 80 25.38 22.02 0.16
C LEU A 80 26.34 21.05 0.84
N ILE A 81 27.07 20.24 0.06
CA ILE A 81 28.07 19.30 0.59
C ILE A 81 29.12 20.02 1.44
N ASP A 82 29.71 21.09 0.90
CA ASP A 82 30.73 21.88 1.61
C ASP A 82 30.17 22.50 2.92
N SER A 83 28.90 22.90 2.92
CA SER A 83 28.24 23.44 4.11
C SER A 83 27.92 22.36 5.14
N MET A 84 27.57 21.15 4.70
CA MET A 84 27.38 20.00 5.58
C MET A 84 28.70 19.57 6.23
N ASP A 85 29.80 19.58 5.49
CA ASP A 85 31.14 19.31 6.03
C ASP A 85 31.55 20.36 7.07
N ALA A 86 31.31 21.64 6.78
CA ALA A 86 31.56 22.72 7.73
C ALA A 86 30.70 22.56 9.00
N ALA A 87 29.43 22.19 8.84
CA ALA A 87 28.51 21.96 9.94
C ALA A 87 28.90 20.73 10.78
N ALA A 88 29.35 19.64 10.17
CA ALA A 88 29.81 18.45 10.88
C ALA A 88 30.98 18.78 11.83
N GLY A 89 31.84 19.72 11.46
CA GLY A 89 32.91 20.24 12.32
C GLY A 89 32.44 20.94 13.59
N LEU A 90 31.16 21.32 13.68
CA LEU A 90 30.55 21.97 14.85
C LEU A 90 29.88 20.98 15.83
N GLY A 91 29.87 19.68 15.51
CA GLY A 91 29.23 18.65 16.33
C GLY A 91 27.70 18.80 16.36
N ASP A 92 27.09 18.61 17.54
CA ASP A 92 25.63 18.63 17.74
C ASP A 92 24.97 19.92 17.23
N VAL A 93 25.66 21.05 17.29
CA VAL A 93 25.17 22.36 16.81
C VAL A 93 25.03 22.38 15.28
N GLY A 94 25.80 21.57 14.57
CA GLY A 94 25.78 21.46 13.12
C GLY A 94 24.64 20.59 12.56
N VAL A 95 24.05 19.72 13.38
CA VAL A 95 23.03 18.75 12.95
C VAL A 95 21.84 19.43 12.26
N GLU A 96 21.36 20.54 12.82
CA GLU A 96 20.25 21.32 12.25
C GLU A 96 20.57 21.90 10.87
N THR A 97 21.83 22.31 10.66
CA THR A 97 22.30 22.79 9.35
C THR A 97 22.35 21.64 8.34
N ILE A 98 22.79 20.45 8.76
CA ILE A 98 22.81 19.27 7.90
C ILE A 98 21.37 18.84 7.53
N LYS A 99 20.45 18.80 8.50
CA LYS A 99 19.03 18.52 8.25
C LYS A 99 18.37 19.53 7.31
N LEU A 100 18.72 20.81 7.43
CA LEU A 100 18.27 21.85 6.50
C LEU A 100 18.80 21.61 5.08
N CYS A 101 20.09 21.31 4.94
CA CYS A 101 20.69 21.01 3.64
C CYS A 101 20.06 19.77 3.01
N LEU A 102 19.87 18.70 3.77
CA LEU A 102 19.16 17.48 3.35
C LEU A 102 17.74 17.81 2.89
N SER A 103 16.99 18.58 3.67
CA SER A 103 15.62 18.99 3.33
C SER A 103 15.56 19.80 2.03
N MET A 104 16.57 20.62 1.72
CA MET A 104 16.64 21.35 0.46
C MET A 104 17.10 20.47 -0.70
N ALA A 105 18.03 19.54 -0.47
CA ALA A 105 18.48 18.58 -1.47
C ALA A 105 17.34 17.67 -1.93
N ARG A 106 16.53 17.13 -0.99
CA ARG A 106 15.33 16.33 -1.29
C ARG A 106 14.29 17.03 -2.17
N ARG A 107 14.27 18.36 -2.20
CA ARG A 107 13.34 19.16 -3.02
C ARG A 107 13.87 19.48 -4.41
N LYS A 108 15.16 19.21 -4.68
CA LYS A 108 15.83 19.54 -5.94
C LYS A 108 16.13 18.25 -6.69
N ASP A 109 15.81 18.26 -7.98
CA ASP A 109 16.14 17.14 -8.86
C ASP A 109 17.65 17.09 -9.12
N GLY A 110 18.22 15.88 -9.11
CA GLY A 110 19.65 15.61 -9.33
C GLY A 110 20.59 16.03 -8.19
N TYR A 111 20.12 16.07 -6.94
CA TYR A 111 20.90 16.40 -5.74
C TYR A 111 21.22 15.16 -4.89
N ASP A 112 21.25 13.98 -5.51
CA ASP A 112 21.38 12.68 -4.85
C ASP A 112 22.71 12.54 -4.08
N LEU A 113 23.79 13.19 -4.55
CA LEU A 113 25.08 13.13 -3.88
C LEU A 113 25.02 13.89 -2.56
N ALA A 114 24.37 15.06 -2.54
CA ALA A 114 24.17 15.82 -1.30
C ALA A 114 23.28 15.04 -0.30
N ILE A 115 22.26 14.33 -0.78
CA ILE A 115 21.42 13.46 0.07
C ILE A 115 22.27 12.33 0.67
N ALA A 116 23.00 11.58 -0.17
CA ALA A 116 23.85 10.49 0.29
C ALA A 116 24.87 10.97 1.33
N HIS A 117 25.49 12.13 1.09
CA HIS A 117 26.47 12.73 1.99
C HIS A 117 25.85 13.11 3.34
N ALA A 118 24.65 13.72 3.35
CA ALA A 118 23.94 14.03 4.59
C ALA A 118 23.68 12.78 5.43
N LEU A 119 23.28 11.67 4.79
CA LEU A 119 23.00 10.39 5.46
C LEU A 119 24.27 9.64 5.90
N GLU A 120 25.43 9.95 5.32
CA GLU A 120 26.73 9.47 5.82
C GLU A 120 27.15 10.23 7.08
N LEU A 121 26.88 11.54 7.14
CA LEU A 121 27.16 12.38 8.30
C LEU A 121 26.18 12.12 9.46
N LEU A 122 24.93 11.78 9.16
CA LEU A 122 23.87 11.48 10.13
C LEU A 122 23.30 10.07 9.87
N PRO A 123 24.04 9.01 10.19
CA PRO A 123 23.64 7.63 9.88
C PRO A 123 22.33 7.21 10.56
N ASP A 124 22.03 7.78 11.73
CA ASP A 124 20.78 7.52 12.47
C ASP A 124 19.53 7.95 11.66
N LEU A 125 19.68 8.89 10.72
CA LEU A 125 18.59 9.35 9.86
C LEU A 125 18.41 8.50 8.60
N ARG A 126 19.32 7.56 8.32
CA ARG A 126 19.26 6.74 7.10
C ARG A 126 18.03 5.84 7.10
N ASP A 127 17.80 5.13 8.20
CA ASP A 127 16.64 4.25 8.32
C ASP A 127 15.34 5.06 8.17
N VAL A 128 15.28 6.24 8.81
CA VAL A 128 14.14 7.16 8.72
C VAL A 128 13.93 7.65 7.29
N TYR A 129 15.01 7.98 6.58
CA TYR A 129 14.94 8.41 5.18
C TYR A 129 14.47 7.29 4.26
N ASP A 130 15.01 6.09 4.42
CA ASP A 130 14.63 4.91 3.62
C ASP A 130 13.15 4.57 3.85
N ASP A 131 12.66 4.67 5.09
CA ASP A 131 11.25 4.50 5.42
C ASP A 131 10.37 5.53 4.68
N THR A 132 10.81 6.78 4.52
CA THR A 132 10.04 7.77 3.73
C THR A 132 9.98 7.44 2.24
N ILE A 133 11.03 6.85 1.67
CA ILE A 133 11.01 6.42 0.26
C ILE A 133 10.04 5.25 0.10
N LEU A 134 10.15 4.23 0.95
CA LEU A 134 9.30 3.05 0.88
C LEU A 134 7.82 3.40 1.07
N ALA A 135 7.52 4.28 2.02
CA ALA A 135 6.16 4.74 2.28
C ALA A 135 5.62 5.68 1.18
N ALA A 136 6.47 6.34 0.40
CA ALA A 136 6.06 7.08 -0.78
C ALA A 136 5.70 6.16 -1.97
N GLU A 137 6.19 4.93 -1.97
CA GLU A 137 5.93 3.95 -3.03
C GLU A 137 4.66 3.12 -2.81
N GLU A 138 4.22 2.91 -1.57
CA GLU A 138 3.03 2.12 -1.27
C GLU A 138 2.23 2.67 -0.06
N PRO A 139 0.89 2.65 -0.13
CA PRO A 139 0.05 2.35 -1.30
C PRO A 139 0.01 3.53 -2.28
N ASP A 140 -0.17 3.25 -3.58
CA ASP A 140 -0.34 4.31 -4.58
C ASP A 140 -1.47 5.26 -4.14
N PRO A 141 -1.18 6.55 -3.92
CA PRO A 141 -2.18 7.51 -3.47
C PRO A 141 -3.30 7.72 -4.49
N ASN A 142 -3.10 7.30 -5.75
CA ASN A 142 -4.09 7.41 -6.83
C ASN A 142 -4.97 6.16 -6.98
N ASP A 143 -4.59 5.02 -6.40
CA ASP A 143 -5.41 3.79 -6.47
C ASP A 143 -6.66 3.96 -5.61
N GLU A 144 -7.83 3.58 -6.16
CA GLU A 144 -9.06 3.51 -5.36
C GLU A 144 -9.00 2.35 -4.36
N PRO A 145 -9.42 2.55 -3.09
CA PRO A 145 -9.48 1.46 -2.12
C PRO A 145 -10.30 0.28 -2.65
N GLY A 146 -9.70 -0.91 -2.68
CA GLY A 146 -10.30 -2.11 -3.25
C GLY A 146 -10.09 -2.33 -4.74
N GLU A 147 -9.32 -1.51 -5.46
CA GLU A 147 -8.99 -1.76 -6.86
C GLU A 147 -8.17 -3.05 -7.03
N LYS A 148 -7.15 -3.22 -6.18
CA LYS A 148 -6.33 -4.46 -6.12
C LYS A 148 -7.18 -5.68 -5.75
N TRP A 149 -8.31 -5.52 -5.04
CA TRP A 149 -9.23 -6.63 -4.73
C TRP A 149 -9.83 -7.25 -5.99
N GLU A 150 -10.25 -6.45 -6.98
CA GLU A 150 -10.85 -6.97 -8.21
C GLU A 150 -9.86 -7.83 -9.01
N MET A 151 -8.57 -7.50 -8.96
CA MET A 151 -7.51 -8.31 -9.55
C MET A 151 -7.37 -9.69 -8.86
N PHE A 152 -7.47 -9.74 -7.53
CA PHE A 152 -7.45 -11.00 -6.78
C PHE A 152 -8.74 -11.79 -6.93
N ALA A 153 -9.90 -11.12 -7.00
CA ALA A 153 -11.20 -11.74 -7.17
C ALA A 153 -11.36 -12.36 -8.58
N ALA A 154 -10.83 -11.73 -9.62
CA ALA A 154 -10.84 -12.25 -10.99
C ALA A 154 -10.05 -13.56 -11.17
N ALA A 155 -9.12 -13.87 -10.26
CA ALA A 155 -8.41 -15.16 -10.23
C ALA A 155 -9.24 -16.29 -9.58
N SER A 156 -10.40 -15.97 -9.00
CA SER A 156 -11.32 -16.98 -8.46
C SER A 156 -12.21 -17.54 -9.58
N PRO A 157 -12.44 -18.87 -9.63
CA PRO A 157 -13.30 -19.48 -10.65
C PRO A 157 -14.72 -18.91 -10.57
N SER A 158 -15.31 -18.62 -11.73
CA SER A 158 -16.65 -18.03 -11.78
C SER A 158 -17.71 -19.03 -11.29
N PRO A 159 -18.90 -18.58 -10.87
CA PRO A 159 -20.03 -19.47 -10.58
C PRO A 159 -20.37 -20.39 -11.76
N ALA A 160 -20.17 -19.93 -13.00
CA ALA A 160 -20.32 -20.76 -14.19
C ALA A 160 -19.27 -21.87 -14.26
N ASP A 161 -18.01 -21.60 -13.91
CA ASP A 161 -16.93 -22.60 -13.86
C ASP A 161 -17.15 -23.64 -12.75
N LEU A 162 -17.69 -23.21 -11.60
CA LEU A 162 -18.09 -24.09 -10.50
C LEU A 162 -19.26 -25.01 -10.89
N LEU A 163 -20.23 -24.49 -11.64
CA LEU A 163 -21.36 -25.28 -12.16
C LEU A 163 -20.92 -26.24 -13.27
N TRP A 164 -19.98 -25.84 -14.13
CA TRP A 164 -19.47 -26.67 -15.22
C TRP A 164 -18.61 -27.83 -14.70
N THR A 165 -17.75 -27.59 -13.71
CA THR A 165 -16.94 -28.65 -13.06
C THR A 165 -17.81 -29.68 -12.32
N GLY A 166 -18.95 -29.27 -11.76
CA GLY A 166 -19.95 -30.17 -11.18
C GLY A 166 -20.61 -31.11 -12.20
N GLN A 167 -20.90 -30.64 -13.42
CA GLN A 167 -21.53 -31.45 -14.47
C GLN A 167 -20.58 -32.50 -15.10
N HIS A 168 -19.27 -32.25 -15.11
CA HIS A 168 -18.29 -33.18 -15.67
C HIS A 168 -17.83 -34.28 -14.71
N HIS A 169 -18.04 -34.10 -13.40
CA HIS A 169 -17.71 -35.15 -12.42
C HIS A 169 -18.66 -36.36 -12.53
N ASP A 170 -19.91 -36.16 -12.93
CA ASP A 170 -20.91 -37.22 -13.10
C ASP A 170 -20.76 -38.02 -14.41
N MET A 171 -20.31 -37.39 -15.50
CA MET A 171 -20.06 -38.10 -16.76
C MET A 171 -18.90 -39.09 -16.67
N ASN A 172 -17.87 -38.80 -15.85
CA ASN A 172 -16.73 -39.71 -15.67
C ASN A 172 -17.05 -40.89 -14.73
N LEU A 173 -18.03 -40.75 -13.83
CA LEU A 173 -18.50 -41.84 -12.97
C LEU A 173 -19.41 -42.81 -13.73
N THR A 174 -20.30 -42.32 -14.60
CA THR A 174 -21.15 -43.16 -15.45
C THR A 174 -20.38 -43.84 -16.59
N ALA A 175 -19.31 -43.23 -17.10
CA ALA A 175 -18.44 -43.86 -18.11
C ALA A 175 -17.53 -44.96 -17.53
N ARG A 176 -17.24 -44.95 -16.22
CA ARG A 176 -16.46 -46.00 -15.54
C ARG A 176 -17.30 -47.18 -15.03
N MET A 177 -18.64 -47.09 -15.07
CA MET A 177 -19.56 -48.17 -14.69
C MET A 177 -20.19 -48.90 -15.89
N ARG A 178 -19.60 -48.80 -17.10
CA ARG A 178 -19.96 -49.62 -18.26
C ARG A 178 -18.81 -50.53 -18.67
#